data_AF-A0A1S3DQH2-F1
#
_entry.id   AF-A0A1S3DQH2-F1
#
_cell.length_a   1.000
_cell.length_b   1.000
_cell.length_c   1.000
_cell.angle_alpha   90.00
_cell.angle_beta   90.00
_cell.angle_gamma   90.00
#
_symmetry.space_group_name_H-M   'P 1'
#
loop_
_entity.id
_entity.type
_entity.pdbx_description
1 polymer ?
#
loop_
_entity_poly.entity_id
_entity_poly.type
_entity_poly.pdbx_seq_one_letter_code
_entity_poly.pdbx_strand_id
1 'polypeptide(L)'
;MASTSGAVDKFSREGLKSRMTKLVQQIPGYGAVKFDDVKPLVSPVDKMAAETKMGISQQTLVSNQQKAKRITQYMAALTATIGGFIMGTILGWTSPAGDRLIAGEYPFLVTESDLSFIGSSMALGAVFGSPVVGNLVDTVGRKNTMLLLAVPTLVGWGLIIWSQSVIMFCAGRLLTGFGGGSFAVVVPMYTAEIAETEIRGTLGTYFQLQCTAGILFVYAVGSWASVYGLSIICALLPIFFVGLMLLMPESPQFHLKKNRVKQAKESLQWFRGSEYDIDSEITDMQNSLEKERSDKVPLMQAFSTPAAKRGLLIGLGVMFIQQFGGINAVVFYTVKIFKDAEVL
;
A
#
# COMPACT_ATOMS: atom_id res chain seq x y z
N MET A 1 -0.29 -45.65 7.10
CA MET A 1 0.43 -44.81 8.10
C MET A 1 -0.55 -44.07 9.03
N ALA A 2 -1.46 -44.78 9.69
CA ALA A 2 -2.49 -44.19 10.57
C ALA A 2 -2.43 -44.70 12.03
N SER A 3 -1.36 -45.41 12.41
CA SER A 3 -1.24 -46.03 13.75
C SER A 3 -0.26 -45.33 14.69
N THR A 4 0.44 -44.28 14.26
CA THR A 4 1.45 -43.58 15.07
C THR A 4 0.93 -42.30 15.74
N SER A 5 -0.15 -41.67 15.25
CA SER A 5 -0.68 -40.42 15.82
C SER A 5 -1.38 -40.62 17.18
N GLY A 6 -2.04 -41.76 17.41
CA GLY A 6 -2.75 -42.02 18.66
C GLY A 6 -1.84 -42.37 19.84
N ALA A 7 -0.64 -42.89 19.57
CA ALA A 7 0.33 -43.24 20.61
C ALA A 7 1.03 -41.98 21.17
N VAL A 8 1.33 -41.01 20.30
CA VAL A 8 1.98 -39.73 20.69
C VAL A 8 1.03 -38.87 21.55
N ASP A 9 -0.26 -38.86 21.23
CA ASP A 9 -1.25 -38.09 22.00
C ASP A 9 -1.56 -38.71 23.38
N LYS A 10 -1.53 -40.05 23.48
CA LYS A 10 -1.59 -40.76 24.78
C LYS A 10 -0.34 -40.50 25.64
N PHE A 11 0.85 -40.56 25.05
CA PHE A 11 2.11 -40.30 25.77
C PHE A 11 2.20 -38.86 26.28
N SER A 12 1.71 -37.89 25.48
CA SER A 12 1.64 -36.48 25.88
C SER A 12 0.66 -36.25 27.05
N ARG A 13 -0.52 -36.90 27.03
CA ARG A 13 -1.51 -36.80 28.12
C ARG A 13 -1.05 -37.44 29.43
N GLU A 14 -0.40 -38.60 29.38
CA GLU A 14 0.17 -39.22 30.59
C GLU A 14 1.36 -38.43 31.15
N GLY A 15 2.20 -37.87 30.27
CA GLY A 15 3.28 -36.95 30.65
C GLY A 15 2.76 -35.66 31.30
N LEU A 16 1.66 -35.10 30.79
CA LEU A 16 1.02 -33.90 31.36
C LEU A 16 0.41 -34.21 32.75
N LYS A 17 -0.28 -35.34 32.89
CA LYS A 17 -0.83 -35.79 34.18
C LYS A 17 0.27 -35.98 35.22
N SER A 18 1.37 -36.65 34.86
CA SER A 18 2.50 -36.86 35.76
C SER A 18 3.17 -35.54 36.21
N ARG A 19 3.29 -34.55 35.30
CA ARG A 19 3.83 -33.22 35.62
C ARG A 19 2.89 -32.39 36.49
N MET A 20 1.58 -32.46 36.27
CA MET A 20 0.60 -31.76 37.10
C MET A 20 0.51 -32.37 38.51
N THR A 21 0.58 -33.70 38.65
CA THR A 21 0.63 -34.35 39.97
C THR A 21 1.87 -33.95 40.76
N LYS A 22 3.03 -33.83 40.10
CA LYS A 22 4.28 -33.34 40.74
C LYS A 22 4.20 -31.86 41.16
N LEU A 23 3.51 -31.03 40.36
CA LEU A 23 3.30 -29.61 40.69
C LEU A 23 2.35 -29.42 41.88
N VAL A 24 1.32 -30.25 42.00
CA VAL A 24 0.37 -30.22 43.12
C VAL A 24 1.02 -30.72 44.43
N GLN A 25 1.98 -31.64 44.35
CA GLN A 25 2.73 -32.14 45.51
C GLN A 25 3.79 -31.16 46.07
N GLN A 26 4.14 -30.09 45.35
CA GLN A 26 5.11 -29.08 45.79
C GLN A 26 4.50 -27.94 46.62
N ILE A 27 3.17 -27.95 46.84
CA ILE A 27 2.48 -26.92 47.62
C ILE A 27 2.40 -27.38 49.09
N PRO A 28 3.04 -26.68 50.06
CA PRO A 28 2.97 -27.08 51.46
C PRO A 28 1.55 -26.84 52.00
N GLY A 29 0.87 -27.91 52.44
CA GLY A 29 -0.45 -27.85 53.08
C GLY A 29 -1.56 -28.66 52.41
N TYR A 30 -1.33 -29.30 51.26
CA TYR A 30 -2.32 -30.16 50.62
C TYR A 30 -1.97 -31.65 50.77
N GLY A 31 -2.79 -32.37 51.54
CA GLY A 31 -2.77 -33.84 51.61
C GLY A 31 -3.08 -34.47 50.24
N ALA A 32 -2.55 -35.66 50.01
CA ALA A 32 -2.57 -36.38 48.74
C ALA A 32 -4.00 -36.58 48.16
N VAL A 33 -4.37 -35.77 47.17
CA VAL A 33 -5.58 -35.99 46.36
C VAL A 33 -5.24 -36.91 45.19
N LYS A 34 -5.84 -38.10 45.14
CA LYS A 34 -5.76 -39.01 44.00
C LYS A 34 -6.62 -38.47 42.86
N PHE A 35 -6.05 -38.37 41.66
CA PHE A 35 -6.69 -37.80 40.47
C PHE A 35 -7.89 -38.61 39.95
N ASP A 36 -8.11 -39.83 40.45
CA ASP A 36 -9.21 -40.70 40.03
C ASP A 36 -10.56 -40.33 40.64
N ASP A 37 -10.59 -39.45 41.65
CA ASP A 37 -11.83 -39.04 42.35
C ASP A 37 -12.49 -37.77 41.79
N VAL A 38 -11.98 -37.22 40.69
CA VAL A 38 -12.55 -36.00 40.09
C VAL A 38 -13.70 -36.38 39.14
N LYS A 39 -14.95 -36.29 39.63
CA LYS A 39 -16.14 -36.38 38.79
C LYS A 39 -16.05 -35.39 37.62
N PRO A 40 -16.33 -35.81 36.37
CA PRO A 40 -16.32 -34.90 35.23
C PRO A 40 -17.39 -33.81 35.41
N LEU A 41 -16.96 -32.55 35.39
CA LEU A 41 -17.78 -31.34 35.60
C LEU A 41 -18.81 -31.05 34.48
N VAL A 42 -18.96 -31.93 33.49
CA VAL A 42 -19.87 -31.73 32.35
C VAL A 42 -20.55 -33.05 32.05
N SER A 43 -21.89 -33.04 32.03
CA SER A 43 -22.67 -34.24 31.72
C SER A 43 -22.40 -34.70 30.27
N PRO A 44 -22.50 -36.01 29.96
CA PRO A 44 -22.32 -36.51 28.60
C PRO A 44 -23.28 -35.85 27.59
N VAL A 45 -24.46 -35.46 28.04
CA VAL A 45 -25.48 -34.78 27.23
C VAL A 45 -25.05 -33.35 26.88
N ASP A 46 -24.45 -32.63 27.83
CA ASP A 46 -23.94 -31.27 27.60
C ASP A 46 -22.72 -31.27 26.68
N LYS A 47 -21.86 -32.30 26.78
CA LYS A 47 -20.77 -32.50 25.82
C LYS A 47 -21.29 -32.79 24.41
N MET A 48 -22.29 -33.66 24.28
CA MET A 48 -22.87 -34.00 22.98
C MET A 48 -23.62 -32.80 22.37
N ALA A 49 -24.29 -31.98 23.18
CA ALA A 49 -24.92 -30.74 22.75
C ALA A 49 -23.87 -29.66 22.36
N ALA A 50 -22.76 -29.57 23.09
CA ALA A 50 -21.64 -28.69 22.76
C ALA A 50 -20.90 -29.15 21.48
N GLU A 51 -20.70 -30.46 21.29
CA GLU A 51 -20.11 -31.05 20.09
C GLU A 51 -21.03 -30.90 18.87
N THR A 52 -22.35 -31.00 19.04
CA THR A 52 -23.32 -30.75 17.96
C THR A 52 -23.35 -29.26 17.59
N LYS A 53 -23.33 -28.34 18.56
CA LYS A 53 -23.20 -26.89 18.30
C LYS A 53 -21.86 -26.51 17.67
N MET A 54 -20.77 -27.13 18.10
CA MET A 54 -19.45 -26.95 17.49
C MET A 54 -19.40 -27.53 16.07
N GLY A 55 -20.06 -28.67 15.80
CA GLY A 55 -20.16 -29.27 14.47
C GLY A 55 -20.94 -28.40 13.48
N ILE A 56 -22.05 -27.80 13.93
CA ILE A 56 -22.83 -26.83 13.13
C ILE A 56 -22.02 -25.54 12.90
N SER A 57 -21.26 -25.08 13.91
CA SER A 57 -20.36 -23.93 13.77
C SER A 57 -19.20 -24.21 12.81
N GLN A 58 -18.61 -25.41 12.84
CA GLN A 58 -17.56 -25.82 11.89
C GLN A 58 -18.10 -25.95 10.47
N GLN A 59 -19.30 -26.49 10.25
CA GLN A 59 -19.92 -26.52 8.92
C GLN A 59 -20.31 -25.12 8.43
N THR A 60 -20.59 -24.16 9.32
CA THR A 60 -20.81 -22.75 8.96
C THR A 60 -19.49 -22.01 8.69
N LEU A 61 -18.39 -22.39 9.34
CA LEU A 61 -17.05 -21.86 9.11
C LEU A 61 -16.39 -22.43 7.85
N VAL A 62 -16.81 -23.62 7.39
CA VAL A 62 -16.60 -24.08 6.01
C VAL A 62 -17.76 -23.55 5.16
N SER A 63 -18.02 -22.25 5.22
CA SER A 63 -18.64 -21.59 4.08
C SER A 63 -17.74 -21.94 2.88
N ASN A 64 -18.35 -22.45 1.82
CA ASN A 64 -17.74 -22.48 0.49
C ASN A 64 -17.46 -21.03 0.08
N GLN A 65 -16.46 -20.37 0.68
CA GLN A 65 -15.83 -19.21 0.08
C GLN A 65 -15.16 -19.76 -1.18
N GLN A 66 -15.92 -19.84 -2.26
CA GLN A 66 -15.38 -19.95 -3.61
C GLN A 66 -14.24 -18.94 -3.67
N LYS A 67 -13.01 -19.41 -3.89
CA LYS A 67 -11.85 -18.52 -3.87
C LYS A 67 -12.09 -17.41 -4.88
N ALA A 68 -12.09 -16.16 -4.41
CA ALA A 68 -12.25 -15.01 -5.28
C ALA A 68 -11.28 -15.11 -6.46
N LYS A 69 -11.74 -14.74 -7.66
CA LYS A 69 -10.87 -14.66 -8.84
C LYS A 69 -9.81 -13.58 -8.58
N ARG A 70 -8.60 -14.00 -8.24
CA ARG A 70 -7.50 -13.09 -7.88
C ARG A 70 -6.93 -12.34 -9.09
N ILE A 71 -7.17 -12.82 -10.31
CA ILE A 71 -6.60 -12.26 -11.55
C ILE A 71 -7.05 -10.82 -11.78
N THR A 72 -8.34 -10.50 -11.60
CA THR A 72 -8.85 -9.14 -11.80
C THR A 72 -8.30 -8.17 -10.76
N GLN A 73 -8.07 -8.63 -9.53
CA GLN A 73 -7.42 -7.86 -8.48
C GLN A 73 -5.95 -7.58 -8.81
N TYR A 74 -5.22 -8.59 -9.30
CA TYR A 74 -3.85 -8.41 -9.76
C TYR A 74 -3.76 -7.44 -10.94
N MET A 75 -4.65 -7.55 -11.93
CA MET A 75 -4.69 -6.63 -13.07
C MET A 75 -4.98 -5.19 -12.66
N ALA A 76 -5.97 -4.98 -11.79
CA ALA A 76 -6.32 -3.65 -11.30
C ALA A 76 -5.23 -3.04 -10.43
N ALA A 77 -4.61 -3.86 -9.56
CA ALA A 77 -3.50 -3.41 -8.75
C ALA A 77 -2.28 -3.07 -9.62
N LEU A 78 -1.90 -3.92 -10.58
CA LEU A 78 -0.82 -3.64 -11.53
C LEU A 78 -1.08 -2.32 -12.27
N THR A 79 -2.30 -2.13 -12.78
CA THR A 79 -2.71 -0.89 -13.46
C THR A 79 -2.57 0.33 -12.55
N ALA A 80 -3.07 0.26 -11.31
CA ALA A 80 -2.95 1.34 -10.34
C ALA A 80 -1.48 1.62 -9.98
N THR A 81 -0.65 0.57 -9.83
CA THR A 81 0.76 0.70 -9.49
C THR A 81 1.62 1.35 -10.57
N ILE A 82 1.13 1.48 -11.82
CA ILE A 82 1.78 2.31 -12.84
C ILE A 82 1.92 3.77 -12.35
N GLY A 83 1.04 4.26 -11.47
CA GLY A 83 1.25 5.55 -10.79
C GLY A 83 2.53 5.60 -9.96
N GLY A 84 2.91 4.47 -9.35
CA GLY A 84 4.22 4.27 -8.72
C GLY A 84 5.37 4.27 -9.73
N PHE A 85 5.18 3.70 -10.93
CA PHE A 85 6.16 3.81 -12.01
C PHE A 85 6.43 5.28 -12.37
N ILE A 86 5.35 6.04 -12.57
CA ILE A 86 5.41 7.47 -12.92
C ILE A 86 6.15 8.22 -11.80
N MET A 87 5.81 7.99 -10.54
CA MET A 87 6.54 8.55 -9.40
C MET A 87 8.03 8.20 -9.45
N GLY A 88 8.37 6.93 -9.68
CA GLY A 88 9.76 6.47 -9.83
C GLY A 88 10.50 7.20 -10.94
N THR A 89 9.85 7.41 -12.09
CA THR A 89 10.46 8.19 -13.18
C THR A 89 10.73 9.64 -12.78
N ILE A 90 9.79 10.28 -12.08
CA ILE A 90 9.91 11.67 -11.62
C ILE A 90 11.05 11.83 -10.61
N LEU A 91 11.24 10.83 -9.72
CA LEU A 91 12.35 10.78 -8.76
C LEU A 91 13.70 10.57 -9.45
N GLY A 92 13.80 9.58 -10.34
CA GLY A 92 15.05 9.22 -11.00
C GLY A 92 15.52 10.22 -12.06
N TRP A 93 14.62 11.04 -12.60
CA TRP A 93 14.88 11.92 -13.76
C TRP A 93 16.02 12.92 -13.54
N THR A 94 16.18 13.46 -12.33
CA THR A 94 17.22 14.47 -12.06
C THR A 94 18.64 13.94 -12.27
N SER A 95 18.87 12.64 -12.07
CA SER A 95 20.19 12.02 -12.10
C SER A 95 20.83 12.00 -13.50
N PRO A 96 20.23 11.38 -14.54
CA PRO A 96 20.77 11.45 -15.90
C PRO A 96 20.58 12.82 -16.55
N ALA A 97 19.54 13.57 -16.16
CA ALA A 97 19.27 14.87 -16.76
C ALA A 97 20.20 15.98 -16.23
N GLY A 98 20.68 15.89 -14.99
CA GLY A 98 21.43 16.97 -14.34
C GLY A 98 22.73 17.32 -15.05
N ASP A 99 23.57 16.33 -15.33
CA ASP A 99 24.83 16.54 -16.03
C ASP A 99 24.63 17.08 -17.46
N ARG A 100 23.54 16.65 -18.12
CA ARG A 100 23.21 17.07 -19.49
C ARG A 100 22.60 18.46 -19.55
N LEU A 101 21.87 18.87 -18.50
CA LEU A 101 21.40 20.24 -18.32
C LEU A 101 22.59 21.21 -18.22
N ILE A 102 23.61 20.85 -17.43
CA ILE A 102 24.83 21.66 -17.27
C ILE A 102 25.64 21.68 -18.57
N ALA A 103 25.62 20.59 -19.34
CA ALA A 103 26.28 20.51 -20.65
C ALA A 103 25.63 21.39 -21.76
N GLY A 104 24.53 22.09 -21.48
CA GLY A 104 23.93 23.05 -22.39
C GLY A 104 22.95 22.45 -23.41
N GLU A 105 22.28 21.34 -23.09
CA GLU A 105 21.22 20.76 -23.97
C GLU A 105 19.98 21.67 -24.14
N TYR A 106 19.82 22.69 -23.29
CA TYR A 106 18.72 23.67 -23.35
C TYR A 106 19.24 25.05 -23.79
N PRO A 107 18.35 25.93 -24.32
CA PRO A 107 18.74 27.25 -24.82
C PRO A 107 19.20 28.24 -23.73
N PHE A 108 19.28 27.81 -22.47
CA PHE A 108 19.73 28.60 -21.33
C PHE A 108 20.79 27.84 -20.53
N LEU A 109 21.72 28.58 -19.93
CA LEU A 109 22.77 28.03 -19.06
C LEU A 109 22.17 27.58 -17.72
N VAL A 110 22.58 26.39 -17.26
CA VAL A 110 22.16 25.83 -15.97
C VAL A 110 23.39 25.65 -15.09
N THR A 111 23.38 26.29 -13.92
CA THR A 111 24.46 26.17 -12.91
C THR A 111 24.18 24.99 -11.97
N GLU A 112 25.19 24.49 -11.25
CA GLU A 112 24.99 23.45 -10.21
C GLU A 112 24.00 23.89 -9.10
N SER A 113 23.98 25.18 -8.76
CA SER A 113 23.00 25.76 -7.84
C SER A 113 21.56 25.65 -8.37
N ASP A 114 21.38 25.84 -9.67
CA ASP A 114 20.08 25.75 -10.34
C ASP A 114 19.59 24.30 -10.38
N LEU A 115 20.49 23.34 -10.60
CA LEU A 115 20.17 21.92 -10.55
C LEU A 115 19.67 21.49 -9.16
N SER A 116 20.31 21.98 -8.10
CA SER A 116 19.87 21.75 -6.72
C SER A 116 18.48 22.34 -6.45
N PHE A 117 18.20 23.50 -7.03
CA PHE A 117 16.89 24.16 -6.94
C PHE A 117 15.80 23.40 -7.73
N ILE A 118 16.14 22.86 -8.91
CA ILE A 118 15.27 21.99 -9.72
C ILE A 118 14.92 20.69 -8.99
N GLY A 119 15.90 20.06 -8.34
CA GLY A 119 15.69 18.84 -7.54
C GLY A 119 14.81 19.08 -6.32
N SER A 120 15.09 20.14 -5.55
CA SER A 120 14.29 20.50 -4.36
C SER A 120 12.87 20.96 -4.69
N SER A 121 12.66 21.61 -5.84
CA SER A 121 11.33 22.00 -6.35
C SER A 121 10.38 20.80 -6.46
N MET A 122 10.87 19.63 -6.90
CA MET A 122 10.05 18.42 -6.95
C MET A 122 9.60 17.97 -5.55
N ALA A 123 10.51 18.00 -4.56
CA ALA A 123 10.20 17.62 -3.19
C ALA A 123 9.16 18.57 -2.57
N LEU A 124 9.26 19.88 -2.84
CA LEU A 124 8.25 20.86 -2.45
C LEU A 124 6.87 20.53 -3.05
N GLY A 125 6.82 20.19 -4.33
CA GLY A 125 5.59 19.75 -4.99
C GLY A 125 4.93 18.55 -4.29
N ALA A 126 5.74 17.56 -3.90
CA ALA A 126 5.26 16.36 -3.20
C ALA A 126 4.68 16.66 -1.80
N VAL A 127 5.25 17.63 -1.08
CA VAL A 127 4.73 18.09 0.22
C VAL A 127 3.33 18.67 0.09
N PHE A 128 3.08 19.47 -0.95
CA PHE A 128 1.75 20.04 -1.20
C PHE A 128 0.76 19.02 -1.78
N GLY A 129 1.24 18.00 -2.50
CA GLY A 129 0.39 16.93 -3.05
C GLY A 129 -0.35 16.13 -1.99
N SER A 130 0.36 15.67 -0.96
CA SER A 130 -0.18 14.72 0.02
C SER A 130 -1.44 15.21 0.77
N PRO A 131 -1.49 16.45 1.33
CA PRO A 131 -2.68 16.92 2.04
C PRO A 131 -3.87 17.19 1.12
N VAL A 132 -3.63 17.71 -0.08
CA VAL A 132 -4.68 18.04 -1.05
C VAL A 132 -5.41 16.77 -1.49
N VAL A 133 -4.64 15.73 -1.75
CA VAL A 133 -5.15 14.43 -2.17
C VAL A 133 -6.01 13.74 -1.13
N GLY A 134 -5.64 13.83 0.16
CA GLY A 134 -6.41 13.20 1.23
C GLY A 134 -7.89 13.62 1.20
N ASN A 135 -8.16 14.92 1.04
CA ASN A 135 -9.52 15.45 0.90
C ASN A 135 -10.16 15.11 -0.45
N LEU A 136 -9.36 15.08 -1.52
CA LEU A 136 -9.85 14.84 -2.87
C LEU A 136 -10.33 13.39 -3.07
N VAL A 137 -9.63 12.44 -2.49
CA VAL A 137 -9.95 11.00 -2.58
C VAL A 137 -11.29 10.65 -1.94
N ASP A 138 -11.66 11.31 -0.85
CA ASP A 138 -12.95 11.10 -0.18
C ASP A 138 -14.11 11.84 -0.85
N THR A 139 -13.83 12.92 -1.57
CA THR A 139 -14.85 13.69 -2.29
C THR A 139 -15.14 13.12 -3.67
N VAL A 140 -14.13 12.88 -4.49
CA VAL A 140 -14.24 12.55 -5.93
C VAL A 140 -14.11 11.06 -6.22
N GLY A 141 -13.42 10.31 -5.36
CA GLY A 141 -13.13 8.88 -5.54
C GLY A 141 -11.66 8.61 -5.80
N ARG A 142 -11.22 7.36 -5.62
CA ARG A 142 -9.81 6.98 -5.70
C ARG A 142 -9.36 6.95 -7.17
N LYS A 143 -10.09 6.25 -8.04
CA LYS A 143 -9.86 6.19 -9.49
C LYS A 143 -9.92 7.58 -10.10
N ASN A 144 -10.99 8.33 -9.83
CA ASN A 144 -11.14 9.66 -10.42
C ASN A 144 -10.07 10.64 -9.94
N THR A 145 -9.63 10.54 -8.68
CA THR A 145 -8.49 11.32 -8.20
C THR A 145 -7.21 10.97 -8.95
N MET A 146 -6.92 9.69 -9.17
CA MET A 146 -5.75 9.29 -9.98
C MET A 146 -5.79 9.84 -11.40
N LEU A 147 -6.97 9.84 -12.04
CA LEU A 147 -7.16 10.43 -13.37
C LEU A 147 -6.96 11.95 -13.36
N LEU A 148 -7.48 12.65 -12.35
CA LEU A 148 -7.30 14.09 -12.18
C LEU A 148 -5.81 14.44 -11.98
N LEU A 149 -5.08 13.64 -11.21
CA LEU A 149 -3.64 13.83 -10.95
C LEU A 149 -2.75 13.61 -12.18
N ALA A 150 -3.23 12.89 -13.20
CA ALA A 150 -2.51 12.78 -14.46
C ALA A 150 -2.42 14.15 -15.16
N VAL A 151 -3.41 15.04 -15.00
CA VAL A 151 -3.43 16.37 -15.61
C VAL A 151 -2.26 17.26 -15.15
N PRO A 152 -2.06 17.56 -13.84
CA PRO A 152 -0.91 18.36 -13.40
C PRO A 152 0.42 17.67 -13.72
N THR A 153 0.45 16.33 -13.72
CA THR A 153 1.66 15.59 -14.11
C THR A 153 2.01 15.82 -15.58
N LEU A 154 1.03 15.75 -16.49
CA LEU A 154 1.20 16.02 -17.93
C LEU A 154 1.57 17.48 -18.20
N VAL A 155 0.92 18.42 -17.53
CA VAL A 155 1.26 19.85 -17.62
C VAL A 155 2.69 20.09 -17.13
N GLY A 156 3.08 19.44 -16.02
CA GLY A 156 4.44 19.53 -15.49
C GLY A 156 5.50 19.02 -16.48
N TRP A 157 5.25 17.88 -17.13
CA TRP A 157 6.13 17.38 -18.19
C TRP A 157 6.15 18.29 -19.42
N GLY A 158 5.00 18.84 -19.82
CA GLY A 158 4.93 19.83 -20.90
C GLY A 158 5.77 21.08 -20.61
N LEU A 159 5.70 21.61 -19.38
CA LEU A 159 6.54 22.74 -18.96
C LEU A 159 8.03 22.42 -19.01
N ILE A 160 8.43 21.19 -18.69
CA ILE A 160 9.81 20.73 -18.79
C ILE A 160 10.26 20.69 -20.26
N ILE A 161 9.43 20.07 -21.13
CA ILE A 161 9.71 19.89 -22.56
C ILE A 161 9.86 21.23 -23.30
N TRP A 162 8.98 22.19 -23.02
CA TRP A 162 8.99 23.52 -23.65
C TRP A 162 9.69 24.59 -22.80
N SER A 163 10.52 24.18 -21.84
CA SER A 163 11.16 25.13 -20.95
C SER A 163 12.11 26.07 -21.69
N GLN A 164 11.92 27.38 -21.47
CA GLN A 164 12.81 28.43 -21.98
C GLN A 164 13.59 29.14 -20.85
N SER A 165 13.32 28.76 -19.59
CA SER A 165 13.99 29.32 -18.42
C SER A 165 14.05 28.29 -17.28
N VAL A 166 15.02 28.48 -16.38
CA VAL A 166 15.17 27.69 -15.14
C VAL A 166 13.88 27.73 -14.30
N ILE A 167 13.21 28.88 -14.23
CA ILE A 167 11.97 29.05 -13.46
C ILE A 167 10.84 28.19 -14.02
N MET A 168 10.71 28.14 -15.35
CA MET A 168 9.73 27.28 -16.02
C MET A 168 10.03 25.80 -15.77
N PHE A 169 11.31 25.45 -15.72
CA PHE A 169 11.77 24.12 -15.34
C PHE A 169 11.37 23.74 -13.91
N CYS A 170 11.61 24.64 -12.95
CA CYS A 170 11.21 24.48 -11.55
C CYS A 170 9.69 24.37 -11.40
N ALA A 171 8.91 25.16 -12.14
CA ALA A 171 7.46 25.04 -12.16
C ALA A 171 6.99 23.67 -12.68
N GLY A 172 7.62 23.16 -13.73
CA GLY A 172 7.36 21.81 -14.23
C GLY A 172 7.71 20.72 -13.22
N ARG A 173 8.83 20.88 -12.49
CA ARG A 173 9.22 19.98 -11.39
C ARG A 173 8.28 20.04 -10.19
N LEU A 174 7.79 21.23 -9.83
CA LEU A 174 6.77 21.39 -8.79
C LEU A 174 5.48 20.64 -9.15
N LEU A 175 5.00 20.77 -10.39
CA LEU A 175 3.77 20.10 -10.83
C LEU A 175 3.94 18.58 -10.97
N THR A 176 5.05 18.11 -11.55
CA THR A 176 5.34 16.67 -11.59
C THR A 176 5.54 16.10 -10.19
N GLY A 177 6.22 16.83 -9.30
CA GLY A 177 6.37 16.47 -7.88
C GLY A 177 5.03 16.41 -7.15
N PHE A 178 4.12 17.35 -7.41
CA PHE A 178 2.75 17.33 -6.89
C PHE A 178 2.02 16.07 -7.33
N GLY A 179 2.05 15.73 -8.62
CA GLY A 179 1.47 14.50 -9.15
C GLY A 179 2.10 13.24 -8.56
N GLY A 180 3.42 13.14 -8.55
CA GLY A 180 4.17 11.99 -8.02
C GLY A 180 3.93 11.75 -6.53
N GLY A 181 4.01 12.80 -5.70
CA GLY A 181 3.70 12.71 -4.27
C GLY A 181 2.24 12.34 -4.01
N SER A 182 1.34 12.86 -4.85
CA SER A 182 -0.07 12.50 -4.81
C SER A 182 -0.33 11.03 -5.13
N PHE A 183 0.33 10.48 -6.17
CA PHE A 183 0.25 9.05 -6.49
C PHE A 183 0.75 8.16 -5.34
N ALA A 184 1.76 8.61 -4.59
CA ALA A 184 2.27 7.88 -3.42
C ALA A 184 1.23 7.69 -2.30
N VAL A 185 0.17 8.49 -2.29
CA VAL A 185 -0.93 8.38 -1.33
C VAL A 185 -2.10 7.59 -1.92
N VAL A 186 -2.55 7.95 -3.14
CA VAL A 186 -3.78 7.36 -3.71
C VAL A 186 -3.60 5.91 -4.14
N VAL A 187 -2.44 5.58 -4.73
CA VAL A 187 -2.21 4.24 -5.29
C VAL A 187 -2.23 3.16 -4.20
N PRO A 188 -1.43 3.25 -3.11
CA PRO A 188 -1.49 2.24 -2.05
C PRO A 188 -2.85 2.23 -1.33
N MET A 189 -3.56 3.35 -1.28
CA MET A 189 -4.92 3.39 -0.74
C MET A 189 -5.88 2.59 -1.63
N TYR A 190 -5.89 2.83 -2.93
CA TYR A 190 -6.74 2.10 -3.86
C TYR A 190 -6.41 0.60 -3.90
N THR A 191 -5.14 0.23 -3.95
CA THR A 191 -4.75 -1.19 -3.92
C THR A 191 -5.16 -1.85 -2.61
N ALA A 192 -5.05 -1.16 -1.48
CA ALA A 192 -5.49 -1.65 -0.18
C ALA A 192 -7.01 -1.82 -0.06
N GLU A 193 -7.81 -0.98 -0.73
CA GLU A 193 -9.28 -1.03 -0.69
C GLU A 193 -9.86 -2.11 -1.61
N ILE A 194 -9.17 -2.47 -2.70
CA ILE A 194 -9.62 -3.53 -3.63
C ILE A 194 -9.08 -4.92 -3.24
N ALA A 195 -7.96 -4.96 -2.51
CA ALA A 195 -7.28 -6.20 -2.15
C ALA A 195 -8.09 -7.05 -1.17
N GLU A 196 -8.14 -8.35 -1.42
CA GLU A 196 -8.51 -9.33 -0.39
C GLU A 196 -7.46 -9.35 0.74
N THR A 197 -7.90 -9.59 1.98
CA THR A 197 -7.05 -9.56 3.19
C THR A 197 -5.77 -10.39 3.06
N GLU A 198 -5.85 -11.54 2.38
CA GLU A 198 -4.70 -12.44 2.18
C GLU A 198 -3.63 -11.88 1.23
N ILE A 199 -4.01 -11.12 0.20
CA ILE A 199 -3.09 -10.66 -0.85
C ILE A 199 -2.68 -9.19 -0.72
N ARG A 200 -3.27 -8.47 0.26
CA ARG A 200 -3.04 -7.04 0.49
C ARG A 200 -1.57 -6.70 0.68
N GLY A 201 -0.81 -7.54 1.39
CA GLY A 201 0.63 -7.37 1.57
C GLY A 201 1.40 -7.43 0.24
N THR A 202 1.13 -8.44 -0.58
CA THR A 202 1.75 -8.62 -1.90
C THR A 202 1.43 -7.46 -2.84
N LEU A 203 0.18 -7.00 -2.86
CA LEU A 203 -0.24 -5.87 -3.70
C LEU A 203 0.40 -4.54 -3.25
N GLY A 204 0.66 -4.38 -1.95
CA GLY A 204 1.45 -3.26 -1.43
C GLY A 204 2.88 -3.26 -1.96
N THR A 205 3.52 -4.42 -2.02
CA THR A 205 4.89 -4.57 -2.55
C THR A 205 5.00 -4.19 -4.02
N TYR A 206 3.96 -4.42 -4.83
CA TYR A 206 3.96 -4.02 -6.25
C TYR A 206 4.12 -2.52 -6.45
N PHE A 207 3.54 -1.71 -5.57
CA PHE A 207 3.74 -0.26 -5.65
C PHE A 207 5.21 0.11 -5.53
N GLN A 208 5.88 -0.41 -4.50
CA GLN A 208 7.30 -0.14 -4.28
C GLN A 208 8.18 -0.72 -5.40
N LEU A 209 7.86 -1.93 -5.87
CA LEU A 209 8.57 -2.56 -6.99
C LEU A 209 8.48 -1.69 -8.24
N GLN A 210 7.29 -1.18 -8.55
CA GLN A 210 7.07 -0.34 -9.71
C GLN A 210 7.76 1.03 -9.57
N CYS A 211 7.81 1.61 -8.37
CA CYS A 211 8.61 2.81 -8.10
C CYS A 211 10.09 2.58 -8.42
N THR A 212 10.69 1.49 -7.92
CA THR A 212 12.09 1.15 -8.18
C THR A 212 12.32 0.84 -9.67
N ALA A 213 11.39 0.15 -10.33
CA ALA A 213 11.45 -0.12 -11.76
C ALA A 213 11.41 1.17 -12.60
N GLY A 214 10.63 2.18 -12.18
CA GLY A 214 10.58 3.51 -12.82
C GLY A 214 11.91 4.26 -12.72
N ILE A 215 12.58 4.20 -11.56
CA ILE A 215 13.92 4.78 -11.38
C ILE A 215 14.92 4.09 -12.32
N LEU A 216 14.94 2.76 -12.34
CA LEU A 216 15.83 1.99 -13.21
C LEU A 216 15.58 2.27 -14.69
N PHE A 217 14.31 2.37 -15.09
CA PHE A 217 13.92 2.71 -16.46
C PHE A 217 14.49 4.06 -16.88
N VAL A 218 14.39 5.07 -16.02
CA VAL A 218 14.93 6.41 -16.31
C VAL A 218 16.45 6.42 -16.38
N TYR A 219 17.15 5.64 -15.56
CA TYR A 219 18.60 5.52 -15.69
C TYR A 219 19.01 4.84 -17.00
N ALA A 220 18.31 3.77 -17.38
CA ALA A 220 18.57 3.05 -18.62
C ALA A 220 18.30 3.93 -19.84
N VAL A 221 17.15 4.60 -19.91
CA VAL A 221 16.80 5.50 -21.02
C VAL A 221 17.64 6.77 -21.01
N GLY A 222 17.89 7.34 -19.83
CA GLY A 222 18.71 8.53 -19.66
C GLY A 222 20.18 8.33 -20.01
N SER A 223 20.67 7.09 -20.11
CA SER A 223 22.03 6.81 -20.57
C SER A 223 22.26 7.17 -22.05
N TRP A 224 21.23 7.08 -22.91
CA TRP A 224 21.36 7.32 -24.34
C TRP A 224 20.40 8.40 -24.89
N ALA A 225 19.27 8.67 -24.22
CA ALA A 225 18.29 9.64 -24.69
C ALA A 225 18.57 11.06 -24.17
N SER A 226 18.49 12.07 -25.04
CA SER A 226 18.58 13.49 -24.62
C SER A 226 17.54 13.84 -23.55
N VAL A 227 17.76 14.91 -22.80
CA VAL A 227 16.85 15.35 -21.75
C VAL A 227 15.45 15.62 -22.29
N TYR A 228 15.38 16.18 -23.51
CA TYR A 228 14.13 16.38 -24.23
C TYR A 228 13.42 15.05 -24.54
N GLY A 229 14.12 14.07 -25.10
CA GLY A 229 13.58 12.75 -25.40
C GLY A 229 13.13 11.98 -24.16
N LEU A 230 13.94 12.02 -23.09
CA LEU A 230 13.61 11.43 -21.80
C LEU A 230 12.33 12.04 -21.21
N SER A 231 12.17 13.36 -21.29
CA SER A 231 10.99 14.06 -20.81
C SER A 231 9.73 13.72 -21.60
N ILE A 232 9.84 13.55 -22.93
CA ILE A 232 8.72 13.08 -23.77
C ILE A 232 8.31 11.66 -23.37
N ILE A 233 9.26 10.75 -23.21
CA ILE A 233 8.97 9.37 -22.81
C ILE A 233 8.25 9.37 -21.45
N CYS A 234 8.71 10.19 -20.51
CA CYS A 234 8.05 10.32 -19.21
C CYS A 234 6.65 10.95 -19.29
N ALA A 235 6.41 11.85 -20.25
CA ALA A 235 5.10 12.44 -20.51
C ALA A 235 4.09 11.44 -21.11
N LEU A 236 4.55 10.44 -21.87
CA LEU A 236 3.69 9.39 -22.43
C LEU A 236 3.16 8.43 -21.35
N LEU A 237 3.91 8.24 -20.25
CA LEU A 237 3.53 7.30 -19.17
C LEU A 237 2.20 7.68 -18.48
N PRO A 238 1.96 8.94 -18.06
CA PRO A 238 0.64 9.35 -17.57
C PRO A 238 -0.50 9.18 -18.58
N ILE A 239 -0.25 9.35 -19.88
CA ILE A 239 -1.28 9.14 -20.92
C ILE A 239 -1.67 7.67 -20.99
N PHE A 240 -0.68 6.78 -21.02
CA PHE A 240 -0.89 5.34 -20.98
C PHE A 240 -1.61 4.90 -19.72
N PHE A 241 -1.22 5.46 -18.57
CA PHE A 241 -1.88 5.24 -17.28
C PHE A 241 -3.36 5.62 -17.31
N VAL A 242 -3.70 6.81 -17.85
CA VAL A 242 -5.09 7.25 -17.98
C VAL A 242 -5.90 6.27 -18.83
N GLY A 243 -5.35 5.83 -19.97
CA GLY A 243 -6.01 4.86 -20.85
C GLY A 243 -6.36 3.54 -20.15
N LEU A 244 -5.41 2.99 -19.39
CA LEU A 244 -5.66 1.75 -18.64
C LEU A 244 -6.59 1.96 -17.44
N MET A 245 -6.42 3.05 -16.70
CA MET A 245 -7.19 3.31 -15.50
C MET A 245 -8.66 3.60 -15.80
N LEU A 246 -8.99 4.11 -16.99
CA LEU A 246 -10.38 4.29 -17.43
C LEU A 246 -11.16 2.96 -17.48
N LEU A 247 -10.50 1.85 -17.81
CA LEU A 247 -11.10 0.52 -17.89
C LEU A 247 -11.36 -0.12 -16.53
N MET A 248 -10.70 0.35 -15.47
CA MET A 248 -10.81 -0.22 -14.13
C MET A 248 -12.01 0.36 -13.36
N PRO A 249 -12.73 -0.41 -12.53
CA PRO A 249 -13.81 0.12 -11.71
C PRO A 249 -13.27 0.97 -10.54
N GLU A 250 -14.14 1.78 -9.94
CA GLU A 250 -13.81 2.58 -8.75
C GLU A 250 -13.89 1.70 -7.48
N SER A 251 -13.21 2.11 -6.40
CA SER A 251 -13.16 1.33 -5.15
C SER A 251 -14.56 1.04 -4.58
N PRO A 252 -14.87 -0.22 -4.18
CA PRO A 252 -16.15 -0.57 -3.57
C PRO A 252 -16.36 0.18 -2.25
N GLN A 253 -15.30 0.42 -1.46
CA GLN A 253 -15.39 1.19 -0.23
C GLN A 253 -15.80 2.63 -0.48
N PHE A 254 -15.32 3.26 -1.57
CA PHE A 254 -15.75 4.60 -1.94
C PHE A 254 -17.25 4.67 -2.26
N HIS A 255 -17.77 3.70 -3.02
CA HIS A 255 -19.21 3.62 -3.32
C HIS A 255 -20.04 3.44 -2.05
N LEU A 256 -19.59 2.60 -1.11
CA LEU A 256 -20.25 2.43 0.19
C LEU A 256 -20.21 3.71 1.03
N LYS A 257 -19.07 4.43 1.06
CA LYS A 257 -18.97 5.73 1.74
C LYS A 257 -19.95 6.77 1.18
N LYS A 258 -20.29 6.70 -0.11
CA LYS A 258 -21.30 7.55 -0.77
C LYS A 258 -22.74 7.01 -0.69
N ASN A 259 -22.99 5.96 0.11
CA ASN A 259 -24.28 5.27 0.23
C ASN A 259 -24.81 4.67 -1.10
N ARG A 260 -23.92 4.36 -2.05
CA ARG A 260 -24.26 3.77 -3.36
C ARG A 260 -24.04 2.26 -3.36
N VAL A 261 -24.90 1.53 -2.63
CA VAL A 261 -24.74 0.09 -2.40
C VAL A 261 -24.75 -0.74 -3.69
N LYS A 262 -25.60 -0.41 -4.67
CA LYS A 262 -25.66 -1.13 -5.96
C LYS A 262 -24.34 -1.09 -6.73
N GLN A 263 -23.74 0.10 -6.84
CA GLN A 263 -22.44 0.28 -7.52
C GLN A 263 -21.29 -0.38 -6.75
N ALA A 264 -21.37 -0.39 -5.42
CA ALA A 264 -20.40 -1.12 -4.60
C ALA A 264 -20.47 -2.63 -4.86
N LYS A 265 -21.69 -3.19 -5.00
CA LYS A 265 -21.89 -4.61 -5.36
C LYS A 265 -21.27 -4.92 -6.71
N GLU A 266 -21.57 -4.12 -7.73
CA GLU A 266 -21.06 -4.31 -9.10
C GLU A 266 -19.52 -4.24 -9.15
N SER A 267 -18.93 -3.24 -8.47
CA SER A 267 -17.47 -3.10 -8.39
C SER A 267 -16.82 -4.28 -7.67
N LEU A 268 -17.39 -4.70 -6.52
CA LEU A 268 -16.86 -5.84 -5.78
C LEU A 268 -17.01 -7.16 -6.56
N GLN A 269 -18.12 -7.36 -7.28
CA GLN A 269 -18.30 -8.52 -8.16
C GLN A 269 -17.26 -8.58 -9.26
N TRP A 270 -16.84 -7.42 -9.79
CA TRP A 270 -15.76 -7.36 -10.78
C TRP A 270 -14.41 -7.78 -10.19
N PHE A 271 -14.09 -7.35 -8.96
CA PHE A 271 -12.85 -7.71 -8.26
C PHE A 271 -12.84 -9.15 -7.72
N ARG A 272 -13.98 -9.71 -7.31
CA ARG A 272 -14.07 -11.06 -6.73
C ARG A 272 -14.47 -12.14 -7.75
N GLY A 273 -15.07 -11.73 -8.87
CA GLY A 273 -15.57 -12.61 -9.93
C GLY A 273 -17.08 -12.90 -9.79
N SER A 274 -17.72 -13.22 -10.91
CA SER A 274 -19.18 -13.38 -11.05
C SER A 274 -19.82 -14.46 -10.17
N GLU A 275 -19.04 -15.42 -9.66
CA GLU A 275 -19.52 -16.56 -8.87
C GLU A 275 -19.27 -16.40 -7.37
N TYR A 276 -18.66 -15.28 -6.93
CA TYR A 276 -18.38 -15.04 -5.51
C TYR A 276 -19.60 -14.48 -4.79
N ASP A 277 -19.89 -14.98 -3.58
CA ASP A 277 -20.90 -14.41 -2.70
C ASP A 277 -20.36 -13.14 -2.02
N ILE A 278 -20.68 -12.00 -2.63
CA ILE A 278 -20.29 -10.67 -2.17
C ILE A 278 -21.15 -10.13 -1.01
N ASP A 279 -22.29 -10.75 -0.69
CA ASP A 279 -23.25 -10.14 0.25
C ASP A 279 -22.73 -10.11 1.68
N SER A 280 -21.97 -11.14 2.09
CA SER A 280 -21.28 -11.17 3.38
C SER A 280 -20.21 -10.08 3.49
N GLU A 281 -19.31 -9.98 2.51
CA GLU A 281 -18.21 -9.00 2.49
C GLU A 281 -18.72 -7.55 2.43
N ILE A 282 -19.80 -7.29 1.69
CA ILE A 282 -20.44 -5.96 1.65
C ILE A 282 -21.02 -5.58 2.99
N THR A 283 -21.68 -6.52 3.67
CA THR A 283 -22.27 -6.29 4.99
C THR A 283 -21.16 -5.98 6.01
N ASP A 284 -20.06 -6.72 5.98
CA ASP A 284 -18.90 -6.47 6.85
C ASP A 284 -18.25 -5.10 6.59
N MET A 285 -18.11 -4.71 5.32
CA MET A 285 -17.64 -3.37 4.96
C MET A 285 -18.59 -2.26 5.42
N GLN A 286 -19.91 -2.46 5.30
CA GLN A 286 -20.91 -1.50 5.77
C GLN A 286 -20.85 -1.33 7.29
N ASN A 287 -20.79 -2.43 8.05
CA ASN A 287 -20.65 -2.42 9.50
C ASN A 287 -19.37 -1.71 9.94
N SER A 288 -18.27 -1.92 9.21
CA SER A 288 -16.98 -1.25 9.48
C SER A 288 -17.06 0.27 9.24
N LEU A 289 -17.71 0.68 8.15
CA LEU A 289 -17.93 2.09 7.84
C LEU A 289 -18.90 2.79 8.80
N GLU A 290 -19.91 2.06 9.31
CA GLU A 290 -20.86 2.61 10.28
C GLU A 290 -20.20 2.83 11.65
N LYS A 291 -19.32 1.91 12.08
CA LYS A 291 -18.44 2.11 13.23
C LYS A 291 -17.54 3.34 13.03
N GLU A 292 -16.89 3.44 11.87
CA GLU A 292 -16.04 4.59 11.53
C GLU A 292 -16.80 5.92 11.51
N ARG A 293 -18.09 5.91 11.10
CA ARG A 293 -18.97 7.10 11.14
C ARG A 293 -19.43 7.46 12.55
N SER A 294 -19.67 6.47 13.40
CA SER A 294 -20.13 6.66 14.78
C SER A 294 -19.00 7.17 15.68
N ASP A 295 -17.78 6.70 15.44
CA ASP A 295 -16.57 7.10 16.15
C ASP A 295 -15.85 8.29 15.47
N LYS A 296 -16.59 9.19 14.81
CA LYS A 296 -16.01 10.40 14.20
C LYS A 296 -15.44 11.34 15.26
N VAL A 297 -14.19 11.12 15.62
CA VAL A 297 -13.41 12.04 16.43
C VAL A 297 -12.86 13.15 15.52
N PRO A 298 -13.06 14.44 15.83
CA PRO A 298 -12.46 15.52 15.04
C PRO A 298 -10.94 15.32 14.96
N LEU A 299 -10.33 15.55 13.78
CA LEU A 299 -8.91 15.25 13.52
C LEU A 299 -7.98 15.73 14.64
N MET A 300 -8.22 16.94 15.15
CA MET A 300 -7.43 17.55 16.22
C MET A 300 -7.53 16.80 17.57
N GLN A 301 -8.67 16.18 17.84
CA GLN A 301 -8.90 15.33 19.02
C GLN A 301 -8.43 13.89 18.76
N ALA A 302 -8.48 13.39 17.52
CA ALA A 302 -7.92 12.11 17.13
C ALA A 302 -6.38 12.09 17.31
N PHE A 303 -5.70 13.16 16.88
CA PHE A 303 -4.26 13.37 17.13
C PHE A 303 -3.90 13.53 18.61
N SER A 304 -4.88 13.82 19.47
CA SER A 304 -4.66 13.98 20.91
C SER A 304 -4.66 12.64 21.66
N THR A 305 -5.17 11.56 21.04
CA THR A 305 -5.23 10.22 21.66
C THR A 305 -3.83 9.60 21.82
N PRO A 306 -3.57 8.86 22.92
CA PRO A 306 -2.27 8.24 23.17
C PRO A 306 -1.90 7.18 22.12
N ALA A 307 -2.90 6.48 21.56
CA ALA A 307 -2.69 5.53 20.46
C ALA A 307 -2.25 6.25 19.17
N ALA A 308 -2.94 7.33 18.78
CA ALA A 308 -2.55 8.10 17.59
C ALA A 308 -1.17 8.76 17.76
N LYS A 309 -0.85 9.28 18.96
CA LYS A 309 0.49 9.84 19.24
C LYS A 309 1.60 8.82 19.10
N ARG A 310 1.41 7.60 19.62
CA ARG A 310 2.37 6.49 19.47
C ARG A 310 2.50 6.07 18.00
N GLY A 311 1.37 5.92 17.30
CA GLY A 311 1.37 5.58 15.87
C GLY A 311 2.06 6.64 15.02
N LEU A 312 1.77 7.93 15.26
CA LEU A 312 2.39 9.05 14.57
C LEU A 312 3.90 9.13 14.87
N LEU A 313 4.31 8.94 16.13
CA LEU A 313 5.73 8.94 16.50
C LEU A 313 6.49 7.81 15.80
N ILE A 314 5.92 6.60 15.76
CA ILE A 314 6.53 5.47 15.05
C ILE A 314 6.58 5.75 13.54
N GLY A 315 5.48 6.20 12.95
CA GLY A 315 5.41 6.51 11.51
C GLY A 315 6.40 7.61 11.10
N LEU A 316 6.43 8.73 11.83
CA LEU A 316 7.38 9.81 11.60
C LEU A 316 8.82 9.38 11.86
N GLY A 317 9.07 8.57 12.91
CA GLY A 317 10.39 8.04 13.21
C GLY A 317 10.92 7.13 12.10
N VAL A 318 10.09 6.23 11.58
CA VAL A 318 10.44 5.35 10.46
C VAL A 318 10.71 6.17 9.20
N MET A 319 9.86 7.16 8.88
CA MET A 319 10.08 8.06 7.74
C MET A 319 11.37 8.88 7.89
N PHE A 320 11.65 9.39 9.10
CA PHE A 320 12.86 10.13 9.39
C PHE A 320 14.11 9.27 9.15
N ILE A 321 14.16 8.06 9.71
CA ILE A 321 15.26 7.12 9.51
C ILE A 321 15.42 6.77 8.02
N GLN A 322 14.31 6.57 7.30
CA GLN A 322 14.34 6.28 5.87
C GLN A 322 14.95 7.43 5.06
N GLN A 323 14.57 8.68 5.34
CA GLN A 323 15.09 9.85 4.62
C GLN A 323 16.55 10.15 4.98
N PHE A 324 16.91 10.07 6.27
CA PHE A 324 18.28 10.28 6.76
C PHE A 324 19.24 9.13 6.42
N GLY A 325 18.72 7.97 6.02
CA GLY A 325 19.51 6.91 5.41
C GLY A 325 20.14 7.29 4.07
N GLY A 326 19.81 8.48 3.52
CA GLY A 326 20.51 9.05 2.37
C GLY A 326 20.13 8.44 1.03
N ILE A 327 19.11 7.58 0.98
CA ILE A 327 18.71 6.89 -0.26
C ILE A 327 18.35 7.86 -1.39
N ASN A 328 17.71 8.99 -1.08
CA ASN A 328 17.38 10.01 -2.07
C ASN A 328 18.61 10.75 -2.61
N ALA A 329 19.67 10.92 -1.80
CA ALA A 329 20.93 11.48 -2.28
C ALA A 329 21.61 10.52 -3.26
N VAL A 330 21.61 9.22 -2.94
CA VAL A 330 22.07 8.18 -3.86
C VAL A 330 21.27 8.24 -5.15
N VAL A 331 19.94 8.26 -5.10
CA VAL A 331 19.08 8.29 -6.30
C VAL A 331 19.29 9.56 -7.14
N PHE A 332 19.31 10.75 -6.54
CA PHE A 332 19.44 11.97 -7.35
C PHE A 332 20.83 12.20 -7.94
N TYR A 333 21.87 11.72 -7.27
CA TYR A 333 23.26 11.99 -7.65
C TYR A 333 24.02 10.74 -8.08
N THR A 334 23.32 9.63 -8.38
CA THR A 334 23.95 8.35 -8.75
C THR A 334 25.01 8.55 -9.84
N VAL A 335 24.67 9.24 -10.93
CA VAL A 335 25.59 9.44 -12.06
C VAL A 335 26.82 10.25 -11.66
N LYS A 336 26.63 11.35 -10.90
CA LYS A 336 27.73 12.19 -10.41
C LYS A 336 28.66 11.41 -9.48
N ILE A 337 28.11 10.65 -8.53
CA ILE A 337 28.89 9.82 -7.60
C ILE A 337 29.74 8.78 -8.33
N PHE A 338 29.17 8.10 -9.33
CA PHE A 338 29.93 7.10 -10.09
C PHE A 338 31.03 7.70 -10.97
N LYS A 339 30.82 8.91 -11.51
CA LYS A 339 31.86 9.66 -12.23
C LYS A 339 33.00 10.10 -11.30
N ASP A 340 32.65 10.66 -10.13
CA ASP A 340 33.64 11.07 -9.13
C ASP A 340 34.46 9.88 -8.58
N ALA A 341 33.87 8.68 -8.61
CA ALA A 341 34.53 7.42 -8.25
C ALA A 341 35.33 6.77 -9.40
N GLU A 342 35.45 7.43 -10.56
CA GLU A 342 36.16 6.95 -11.77
C GLU A 342 35.64 5.60 -12.31
N VAL A 343 34.36 5.28 -12.08
CA VAL A 343 33.73 4.01 -12.53
C VAL A 343 32.91 4.19 -13.82
N LEU A 344 32.70 5.43 -14.28
CA LEU A 344 31.91 5.79 -15.48
C LEU A 344 32.64 6.74 -16.42
#